data_AF-A0A7J6GGF3-F1
#
_entry.id   AF-A0A7J6GGF3-F1
#
_cell.length_a   1.000
_cell.length_b   1.000
_cell.length_c   1.000
_cell.angle_alpha   90.00
_cell.angle_beta   90.00
_cell.angle_gamma   90.00
#
_symmetry.space_group_name_H-M   'P 1'
#
loop_
_entity.id
_entity.type
_entity.pdbx_description
1 polymer ?
#
loop_
_entity_poly.entity_id
_entity_poly.type
_entity_poly.pdbx_seq_one_letter_code
_entity_poly.pdbx_strand_id
1 'polypeptide(L)'
;MLNPDEAVLMRMPLRRFVLRRMRCTPQSSPIGFHLWILKMDYLTACNQAGKFLEEEPYEWYKNGLNEDGAINLEAPRKWRLLRQRTGHGALHGMRILIYGECIAPPLDTLKRVVKAGDGTILATSPPYTRFLNSSVDFAIISPGMPRVDAWIQEFLKHEIPCVVADYLVEYVCKPGYSLNKHVLYNTHGWAEKSFAKLQEIAEEKVVVELTPPDHNDVPCLACGSRDRGDVMLICGNEDGSKGCGVGCHIDCCDPPFEDIPQDDWFCLECIKSKTRDQSSNKKRKRGTSSLKKRSRGTY
;
A
#
# COMPACT_ATOMS: atom_id res chain seq x y z
N MET A 1 9.36 15.18 -32.55
CA MET A 1 10.66 14.50 -32.65
C MET A 1 11.16 14.34 -31.24
N LEU A 2 11.28 13.10 -30.74
CA LEU A 2 11.75 12.84 -29.38
C LEU A 2 13.24 13.22 -29.26
N ASN A 3 13.62 13.74 -28.10
CA ASN A 3 14.96 14.26 -27.86
C ASN A 3 15.99 13.11 -27.88
N PRO A 4 17.24 13.29 -28.35
CA PRO A 4 18.24 12.22 -28.43
C PRO A 4 18.51 11.53 -27.09
N ASP A 5 18.31 12.23 -25.97
CA ASP A 5 18.46 11.70 -24.62
C ASP A 5 17.22 10.94 -24.10
N GLU A 6 16.02 11.25 -24.59
CA GLU A 6 14.83 10.38 -24.39
C GLU A 6 15.06 9.03 -25.06
N ALA A 7 15.76 9.01 -26.20
CA ALA A 7 16.17 7.80 -26.87
C ALA A 7 17.20 6.98 -26.06
N VAL A 8 18.03 7.60 -25.20
CA VAL A 8 18.99 6.87 -24.35
C VAL A 8 18.29 6.16 -23.18
N LEU A 9 17.28 6.79 -22.57
CA LEU A 9 16.39 6.14 -21.59
C LEU A 9 15.53 5.03 -22.21
N MET A 10 15.17 5.17 -23.49
CA MET A 10 14.49 4.13 -24.28
C MET A 10 15.44 3.02 -24.79
N ARG A 11 16.75 3.27 -24.92
CA ARG A 11 17.76 2.30 -25.41
C ARG A 11 18.33 1.39 -24.34
N MET A 12 18.20 1.72 -23.06
CA MET A 12 18.28 0.69 -22.03
C MET A 12 16.99 -0.11 -22.09
N PRO A 13 17.02 -1.46 -22.12
CA PRO A 13 15.79 -2.23 -22.01
C PRO A 13 15.10 -1.77 -20.73
N LEU A 14 13.96 -1.09 -20.83
CA LEU A 14 13.24 -0.61 -19.65
C LEU A 14 12.86 -1.79 -18.71
N ARG A 15 12.87 -3.04 -19.19
CA ARG A 15 12.93 -4.27 -18.37
C ARG A 15 14.10 -4.26 -17.38
N ARG A 16 15.33 -3.95 -17.85
CA ARG A 16 16.49 -3.74 -16.98
C ARG A 16 16.29 -2.54 -16.07
N PHE A 17 15.57 -1.49 -16.47
CA PHE A 17 15.34 -0.29 -15.65
C PHE A 17 14.32 -0.50 -14.52
N VAL A 18 13.18 -1.14 -14.79
CA VAL A 18 12.15 -1.51 -13.79
C VAL A 18 12.75 -2.49 -12.76
N LEU A 19 13.45 -3.53 -13.23
CA LEU A 19 14.19 -4.47 -12.36
C LEU A 19 15.39 -3.80 -11.64
N ARG A 20 15.89 -2.67 -12.16
CA ARG A 20 17.00 -1.88 -11.58
C ARG A 20 16.55 -0.78 -10.63
N ARG A 21 15.31 -0.31 -10.72
CA ARG A 21 14.72 0.70 -9.82
C ARG A 21 13.85 0.10 -8.72
N MET A 22 13.38 -1.14 -8.84
CA MET A 22 12.97 -1.93 -7.66
C MET A 22 14.10 -2.08 -6.61
N ARG A 23 15.35 -1.67 -6.91
CA ARG A 23 16.54 -1.86 -6.06
C ARG A 23 16.63 -1.00 -4.79
N CYS A 24 15.72 -0.09 -4.49
CA CYS A 24 15.90 0.81 -3.34
C CYS A 24 14.68 0.89 -2.43
N THR A 25 14.67 0.09 -1.35
CA THR A 25 14.14 0.52 -0.04
C THR A 25 14.91 -0.18 1.08
N PRO A 26 15.60 0.54 1.97
CA PRO A 26 15.94 0.05 3.31
C PRO A 26 14.65 -0.16 4.12
N GLN A 27 14.58 -1.25 4.85
CA GLN A 27 13.39 -1.80 5.49
C GLN A 27 12.99 -1.09 6.81
N SER A 28 13.40 0.16 7.04
CA SER A 28 13.37 0.75 8.40
C SER A 28 13.23 2.27 8.43
N SER A 29 12.23 2.85 7.76
CA SER A 29 11.85 4.25 8.02
C SER A 29 10.34 4.46 7.84
N PRO A 30 9.62 5.09 8.79
CA PRO A 30 8.16 5.27 8.75
C PRO A 30 7.72 6.38 7.78
N ILE A 31 8.64 6.98 7.04
CA ILE A 31 8.32 7.92 5.96
C ILE A 31 8.24 7.09 4.68
N GLY A 32 7.02 6.80 4.24
CA GLY A 32 6.73 6.01 3.05
C GLY A 32 7.31 6.64 1.77
N PHE A 33 8.53 6.26 1.42
CA PHE A 33 9.14 6.62 0.14
C PHE A 33 8.62 5.70 -0.95
N HIS A 34 7.50 6.08 -1.53
CA HIS A 34 6.97 5.52 -2.77
C HIS A 34 7.90 5.97 -3.90
N LEU A 35 8.54 5.04 -4.61
CA LEU A 35 9.53 5.39 -5.63
C LEU A 35 8.82 5.94 -6.88
N TRP A 36 8.96 7.25 -7.11
CA TRP A 36 8.43 7.91 -8.29
C TRP A 36 9.29 7.63 -9.53
N ILE A 37 8.64 7.38 -10.67
CA ILE A 37 9.27 7.48 -11.98
C ILE A 37 8.86 8.83 -12.57
N LEU A 38 9.76 9.81 -12.48
CA LEU A 38 9.49 11.18 -12.90
C LEU A 38 10.06 11.48 -14.28
N LYS A 39 9.38 12.39 -14.98
CA LYS A 39 9.86 13.07 -16.18
C LYS A 39 11.02 14.00 -15.82
N MET A 40 11.85 14.28 -16.82
CA MET A 40 13.12 15.00 -16.63
C MET A 40 12.92 16.50 -16.33
N ASP A 41 11.79 17.05 -16.73
CA ASP A 41 11.35 18.42 -16.44
C ASP A 41 11.10 18.68 -14.96
N TYR A 42 10.90 17.65 -14.13
CA TYR A 42 10.78 17.76 -12.68
C TYR A 42 11.98 18.49 -12.06
N LEU A 43 13.20 18.06 -12.39
CA LEU A 43 14.41 18.63 -11.81
C LEU A 43 14.61 20.08 -12.25
N THR A 44 14.29 20.38 -13.51
CA THR A 44 14.32 21.74 -14.04
C THR A 44 13.33 22.65 -13.31
N ALA A 45 12.10 22.16 -13.09
CA ALA A 45 11.07 22.90 -12.38
C ALA A 45 11.41 23.11 -10.89
N CYS A 46 11.96 22.09 -10.22
CA CYS A 46 12.43 22.22 -8.83
C CYS A 46 13.56 23.24 -8.71
N ASN A 47 14.52 23.22 -9.66
CA ASN A 47 15.62 24.17 -9.68
C ASN A 47 15.12 25.61 -9.87
N GLN A 48 14.12 25.83 -10.75
CA GLN A 48 13.50 27.13 -10.95
C GLN A 48 12.69 27.61 -9.73
N ALA A 49 12.02 26.69 -9.04
CA ALA A 49 11.22 27.00 -7.85
C ALA A 49 12.05 27.15 -6.56
N GLY A 50 13.33 26.73 -6.57
CA GLY A 50 14.19 26.73 -5.40
C GLY A 50 13.78 25.73 -4.30
N LYS A 51 12.88 24.79 -4.61
CA LYS A 51 12.39 23.75 -3.70
C LYS A 51 11.92 22.52 -4.49
N PHE A 52 11.84 21.37 -3.82
CA PHE A 52 11.17 20.21 -4.39
C PHE A 52 9.67 20.50 -4.56
N LEU A 53 9.18 20.24 -5.76
CA LEU A 53 7.78 20.39 -6.12
C LEU A 53 7.03 19.07 -5.88
N GLU A 54 5.71 19.12 -5.92
CA GLU A 54 4.91 17.90 -5.90
C GLU A 54 5.27 17.01 -7.09
N GLU A 55 5.48 15.72 -6.84
CA GLU A 55 5.97 14.77 -7.83
C GLU A 55 4.89 14.30 -8.81
N GLU A 56 3.62 14.25 -8.39
CA GLU A 56 2.52 13.68 -9.16
C GLU A 56 2.34 14.28 -10.58
N PRO A 57 2.40 15.62 -10.78
CA PRO A 57 2.28 16.21 -12.12
C PRO A 57 3.42 15.79 -13.07
N TYR A 58 4.56 15.45 -12.50
CA TYR A 58 5.76 15.05 -13.23
C TYR A 58 5.91 13.53 -13.32
N GLU A 59 4.95 12.77 -12.79
CA GLU A 59 4.95 11.32 -12.93
C GLU A 59 4.93 10.93 -14.41
N TRP A 60 5.79 9.99 -14.75
CA TRP A 60 5.82 9.41 -16.07
C TRP A 60 4.58 8.53 -16.23
N TYR A 61 3.64 9.02 -17.02
CA TYR A 61 2.38 8.38 -17.31
C TYR A 61 2.02 8.62 -18.78
N LYS A 62 1.66 7.55 -19.48
CA LYS A 62 1.14 7.58 -20.84
C LYS A 62 0.25 6.35 -21.03
N ASN A 63 -0.83 6.48 -21.80
CA ASN A 63 -1.68 5.33 -22.07
C ASN A 63 -1.03 4.42 -23.12
N GLY A 64 -1.16 3.11 -22.94
CA GLY A 64 -0.71 2.09 -23.89
C GLY A 64 0.67 1.49 -23.62
N LEU A 65 1.19 0.79 -24.62
CA LEU A 65 2.50 0.12 -24.58
C LEU A 65 3.62 1.01 -25.11
N ASN A 66 4.87 0.68 -24.77
CA ASN A 66 6.04 1.25 -25.42
C ASN A 66 6.18 0.76 -26.87
N GLU A 67 7.10 1.34 -27.62
CA GLU A 67 7.37 1.02 -29.04
C GLU A 67 7.61 -0.47 -29.27
N ASP A 68 8.33 -1.14 -28.37
CA ASP A 68 8.61 -2.59 -28.45
C ASP A 68 7.46 -3.47 -27.93
N GLY A 69 6.35 -2.89 -27.48
CA GLY A 69 5.23 -3.62 -26.89
C GLY A 69 5.58 -4.39 -25.60
N ALA A 70 6.73 -4.11 -24.99
CA ALA A 70 7.30 -4.84 -23.86
C ALA A 70 6.80 -4.35 -22.50
N ILE A 71 6.30 -3.11 -22.40
CA ILE A 71 5.94 -2.45 -21.14
C ILE A 71 4.67 -1.62 -21.34
N ASN A 72 3.73 -1.75 -20.41
CA ASN A 72 2.62 -0.83 -20.24
C ASN A 72 3.10 0.41 -19.48
N LEU A 73 2.97 1.59 -20.08
CA LEU A 73 3.50 2.83 -19.51
C LEU A 73 2.69 3.30 -18.29
N GLU A 74 1.51 2.70 -18.06
CA GLU A 74 0.70 2.89 -16.86
C GLU A 74 1.16 2.00 -15.68
N ALA A 75 1.94 0.95 -15.95
CA ALA A 75 2.33 -0.03 -14.94
C ALA A 75 3.06 0.58 -13.74
N PRO A 76 4.04 1.49 -13.90
CA PRO A 76 4.71 2.11 -12.76
C PRO A 76 3.76 2.85 -11.83
N ARG A 77 2.85 3.66 -12.40
CA ARG A 77 1.84 4.41 -11.64
C ARG A 77 0.88 3.45 -10.93
N LYS A 78 0.43 2.38 -11.61
CA LYS A 78 -0.43 1.36 -11.01
C LYS A 78 0.20 0.76 -9.75
N TRP A 79 1.46 0.31 -9.81
CA TRP A 79 2.13 -0.29 -8.66
C TRP A 79 2.45 0.72 -7.56
N ARG A 80 2.78 1.97 -7.90
CA ARG A 80 2.96 3.05 -6.92
C ARG A 80 1.67 3.31 -6.15
N LEU A 81 0.55 3.46 -6.86
CA LEU A 81 -0.78 3.68 -6.26
C LEU A 81 -1.24 2.48 -5.45
N LEU A 82 -0.95 1.25 -5.90
CA LEU A 82 -1.21 0.05 -5.12
C LEU A 82 -0.44 0.10 -3.80
N ARG A 83 0.86 0.38 -3.84
CA ARG A 83 1.70 0.45 -2.63
C ARG A 83 1.28 1.57 -1.69
N GLN A 84 0.86 2.72 -2.23
CA GLN A 84 0.34 3.85 -1.45
C GLN A 84 -0.95 3.50 -0.72
N ARG A 85 -1.79 2.67 -1.35
CA ARG A 85 -3.07 2.24 -0.78
C ARG A 85 -2.91 1.07 0.19
N THR A 86 -2.16 0.03 -0.18
CA THR A 86 -2.16 -1.25 0.56
C THR A 86 -0.93 -1.43 1.45
N GLY A 87 0.09 -0.58 1.29
CA GLY A 87 1.43 -0.73 1.88
C GLY A 87 2.32 -1.75 1.18
N HIS A 88 1.81 -2.45 0.15
CA HIS A 88 2.42 -3.65 -0.38
C HIS A 88 2.93 -3.51 -1.83
N GLY A 89 3.97 -4.26 -2.16
CA GLY A 89 4.57 -4.35 -3.47
C GLY A 89 3.79 -5.20 -4.47
N ALA A 90 4.28 -5.24 -5.71
CA ALA A 90 3.60 -5.89 -6.83
C ALA A 90 3.43 -7.42 -6.68
N LEU A 91 4.33 -8.07 -5.96
CA LEU A 91 4.39 -9.53 -5.79
C LEU A 91 3.95 -9.95 -4.37
N HIS A 92 3.19 -9.10 -3.69
CA HIS A 92 2.76 -9.36 -2.32
C HIS A 92 1.99 -10.68 -2.21
N GLY A 93 2.33 -11.48 -1.20
CA GLY A 93 1.71 -12.78 -0.96
C GLY A 93 2.19 -13.89 -1.91
N MET A 94 2.92 -13.57 -2.98
CA MET A 94 3.40 -14.55 -3.95
C MET A 94 4.55 -15.37 -3.37
N ARG A 95 4.42 -16.71 -3.41
CA ARG A 95 5.42 -17.64 -2.89
C ARG A 95 5.95 -18.53 -4.00
N ILE A 96 7.26 -18.43 -4.24
CA ILE A 96 7.88 -19.09 -5.39
C ILE A 96 9.01 -20.04 -5.02
N LEU A 97 9.17 -21.08 -5.83
CA LEU A 97 10.37 -21.90 -5.91
C LEU A 97 11.16 -21.50 -7.16
N ILE A 98 12.48 -21.63 -7.12
CA ILE A 98 13.34 -21.39 -8.29
C ILE A 98 14.17 -22.64 -8.51
N TYR A 99 14.10 -23.19 -9.72
CA TYR A 99 14.85 -24.36 -10.15
C TYR A 99 15.63 -24.13 -11.45
N GLY A 100 16.95 -24.36 -11.36
CA GLY A 100 17.90 -24.18 -12.46
C GLY A 100 18.71 -22.88 -12.37
N GLU A 101 19.60 -22.68 -13.34
CA GLU A 101 20.61 -21.61 -13.29
C GLU A 101 20.09 -20.17 -13.49
N CYS A 102 18.88 -19.96 -14.02
CA CYS A 102 18.28 -18.64 -14.29
C CYS A 102 19.26 -17.66 -14.93
N ILE A 103 19.52 -17.79 -16.24
CA ILE A 103 20.58 -17.02 -16.93
C ILE A 103 20.10 -15.60 -17.29
N ALA A 104 18.84 -15.46 -17.70
CA ALA A 104 18.27 -14.18 -18.12
C ALA A 104 16.81 -14.09 -17.65
N PRO A 105 16.50 -13.36 -16.57
CA PRO A 105 17.42 -12.63 -15.67
C PRO A 105 18.26 -13.56 -14.76
N PRO A 106 19.48 -13.12 -14.32
CA PRO A 106 20.29 -13.85 -13.34
C PRO A 106 19.55 -14.12 -12.02
N LEU A 107 19.85 -15.24 -11.36
CA LEU A 107 19.25 -15.62 -10.07
C LEU A 107 19.26 -14.49 -9.02
N ASP A 108 20.38 -13.77 -8.88
CA ASP A 108 20.48 -12.66 -7.93
C ASP A 108 19.57 -11.48 -8.29
N THR A 109 19.35 -11.26 -9.58
CA THR A 109 18.41 -10.24 -10.04
C THR A 109 16.99 -10.66 -9.68
N LEU A 110 16.66 -11.93 -9.91
CA LEU A 110 15.34 -12.48 -9.58
C LEU A 110 15.07 -12.40 -8.06
N LYS A 111 16.05 -12.79 -7.23
CA LYS A 111 15.96 -12.69 -5.76
C LYS A 111 15.64 -11.28 -5.28
N ARG A 112 16.34 -10.29 -5.83
CA ARG A 112 16.15 -8.87 -5.46
C ARG A 112 14.79 -8.36 -5.90
N VAL A 113 14.34 -8.72 -7.10
CA VAL A 113 13.06 -8.28 -7.67
C VAL A 113 11.89 -8.85 -6.88
N VAL A 114 11.94 -10.14 -6.56
CA VAL A 114 10.89 -10.80 -5.77
C VAL A 114 10.81 -10.18 -4.39
N LYS A 115 11.96 -9.98 -3.72
CA LYS A 115 12.01 -9.32 -2.41
C LYS A 115 11.52 -7.87 -2.46
N ALA A 116 11.86 -7.11 -3.49
CA ALA A 116 11.41 -5.72 -3.66
C ALA A 116 9.93 -5.60 -4.00
N GLY A 117 9.35 -6.64 -4.59
CA GLY A 117 7.92 -6.75 -4.82
C GLY A 117 7.14 -7.32 -3.64
N ASP A 118 7.75 -7.53 -2.47
CA ASP A 118 7.14 -8.20 -1.30
C ASP A 118 6.72 -9.66 -1.54
N GLY A 119 7.36 -10.33 -2.51
CA GLY A 119 7.23 -11.77 -2.75
C GLY A 119 8.20 -12.59 -1.88
N THR A 120 7.88 -13.87 -1.71
CA THR A 120 8.64 -14.82 -0.90
C THR A 120 9.28 -15.90 -1.76
N ILE A 121 10.59 -16.09 -1.62
CA ILE A 121 11.30 -17.20 -2.25
C ILE A 121 11.49 -18.31 -1.21
N LEU A 122 10.88 -19.46 -1.44
CA LEU A 122 10.92 -20.59 -0.52
C LEU A 122 12.25 -21.37 -0.65
N ALA A 123 12.68 -21.65 -1.88
CA ALA A 123 13.97 -22.25 -2.16
C ALA A 123 14.48 -21.90 -3.57
N THR A 124 15.80 -21.92 -3.71
CA THR A 124 16.49 -21.72 -5.00
C THR A 124 17.36 -22.90 -5.42
N SER A 125 17.36 -23.96 -4.62
CA SER A 125 18.09 -25.19 -4.90
C SER A 125 17.41 -26.36 -4.19
N PRO A 126 17.56 -27.59 -4.73
CA PRO A 126 17.12 -28.81 -4.04
C PRO A 126 17.76 -28.98 -2.64
N PRO A 127 17.11 -29.74 -1.72
CA PRO A 127 15.82 -30.41 -1.88
C PRO A 127 14.62 -29.49 -1.65
N TYR A 128 13.60 -29.59 -2.50
CA TYR A 128 12.37 -28.79 -2.38
C TYR A 128 11.29 -29.44 -1.51
N THR A 129 11.50 -30.69 -1.08
CA THR A 129 10.53 -31.54 -0.39
C THR A 129 9.83 -30.88 0.79
N ARG A 130 10.56 -30.06 1.56
CA ARG A 130 10.01 -29.30 2.71
C ARG A 130 8.94 -28.25 2.35
N PHE A 131 8.85 -27.86 1.08
CA PHE A 131 7.95 -26.80 0.62
C PHE A 131 6.83 -27.30 -0.28
N LEU A 132 6.90 -28.55 -0.77
CA LEU A 132 5.89 -29.10 -1.68
C LEU A 132 4.51 -29.22 -1.02
N ASN A 133 4.48 -29.49 0.29
CA ASN A 133 3.23 -29.53 1.08
C ASN A 133 2.75 -28.14 1.51
N SER A 134 3.53 -27.09 1.25
CA SER A 134 3.15 -25.70 1.52
C SER A 134 2.46 -25.13 0.27
N SER A 135 1.55 -24.17 0.42
CA SER A 135 0.92 -23.42 -0.69
C SER A 135 1.89 -22.66 -1.64
N VAL A 136 2.62 -23.36 -2.50
CA VAL A 136 3.51 -22.73 -3.51
C VAL A 136 2.64 -22.18 -4.64
N ASP A 137 2.82 -20.90 -5.00
CA ASP A 137 2.04 -20.31 -6.09
C ASP A 137 2.70 -20.57 -7.45
N PHE A 138 4.03 -20.52 -7.54
CA PHE A 138 4.77 -20.76 -8.78
C PHE A 138 6.14 -21.43 -8.58
N ALA A 139 6.55 -22.28 -9.51
CA ALA A 139 7.92 -22.74 -9.67
C ALA A 139 8.54 -22.08 -10.91
N ILE A 140 9.58 -21.26 -10.70
CA ILE A 140 10.36 -20.63 -11.76
C ILE A 140 11.37 -21.65 -12.27
N ILE A 141 11.24 -22.05 -13.53
CA ILE A 141 12.07 -23.06 -14.17
C ILE A 141 12.98 -22.41 -15.21
N SER A 142 14.25 -22.81 -15.22
CA SER A 142 15.17 -22.44 -16.30
C SER A 142 14.66 -22.91 -17.67
N PRO A 143 14.75 -22.07 -18.72
CA PRO A 143 14.43 -22.49 -20.07
C PRO A 143 15.23 -23.72 -20.50
N GLY A 144 14.59 -24.66 -21.21
CA GLY A 144 15.23 -25.86 -21.74
C GLY A 144 15.21 -27.09 -20.83
N MET A 145 14.68 -26.98 -19.61
CA MET A 145 14.54 -28.14 -18.73
C MET A 145 13.47 -29.12 -19.24
N PRO A 146 13.78 -30.43 -19.38
CA PRO A 146 12.84 -31.39 -19.94
C PRO A 146 11.77 -31.77 -18.91
N ARG A 147 10.56 -32.06 -19.39
CA ARG A 147 9.44 -32.46 -18.52
C ARG A 147 9.76 -33.70 -17.66
N VAL A 148 10.63 -34.59 -18.15
CA VAL A 148 11.02 -35.84 -17.47
C VAL A 148 12.02 -35.63 -16.32
N ASP A 149 12.49 -34.40 -16.09
CA ASP A 149 13.36 -34.10 -14.96
C ASP A 149 12.68 -34.45 -13.62
N ALA A 150 13.45 -34.99 -12.68
CA ALA A 150 12.94 -35.51 -11.41
C ALA A 150 12.21 -34.43 -10.58
N TRP A 151 12.73 -33.20 -10.54
CA TRP A 151 12.09 -32.12 -9.79
C TRP A 151 10.89 -31.54 -10.51
N ILE A 152 10.92 -31.48 -11.85
CA ILE A 152 9.75 -31.07 -12.63
C ILE A 152 8.61 -32.05 -12.43
N GLN A 153 8.86 -33.36 -12.51
CA GLN A 153 7.85 -34.38 -12.23
C GLN A 153 7.26 -34.24 -10.83
N GLU A 154 8.10 -33.95 -9.83
CA GLU A 154 7.63 -33.71 -8.47
C GLU A 154 6.75 -32.45 -8.39
N PHE A 155 7.14 -31.33 -9.01
CA PHE A 155 6.28 -30.13 -9.05
C PHE A 155 4.92 -30.40 -9.70
N LEU A 156 4.89 -31.16 -10.80
CA LEU A 156 3.66 -31.53 -11.48
C LEU A 156 2.77 -32.43 -10.61
N LYS A 157 3.37 -33.34 -9.84
CA LYS A 157 2.65 -34.23 -8.92
C LYS A 157 1.96 -33.47 -7.79
N HIS A 158 2.54 -32.35 -7.35
CA HIS A 158 1.97 -31.45 -6.34
C HIS A 158 1.15 -30.30 -6.95
N GLU A 159 0.81 -30.37 -8.24
CA GLU A 159 0.02 -29.36 -8.96
C GLU A 159 0.62 -27.95 -8.91
N ILE A 160 1.94 -27.84 -8.79
CA ILE A 160 2.63 -26.54 -8.73
C ILE A 160 2.76 -25.98 -10.15
N PRO A 161 2.30 -24.74 -10.41
CA PRO A 161 2.46 -24.10 -11.71
C PRO A 161 3.93 -23.90 -12.06
N CYS A 162 4.36 -24.37 -13.22
CA CYS A 162 5.73 -24.19 -13.71
C CYS A 162 5.76 -23.04 -14.72
N VAL A 163 6.61 -22.04 -14.49
CA VAL A 163 6.71 -20.85 -15.36
C VAL A 163 8.17 -20.46 -15.60
N VAL A 164 8.46 -19.74 -16.68
CA VAL A 164 9.78 -19.12 -16.87
C VAL A 164 9.89 -17.80 -16.11
N ALA A 165 11.11 -17.33 -15.84
CA ALA A 165 11.35 -16.07 -15.12
C ALA A 165 10.70 -14.85 -15.79
N ASP A 166 10.52 -14.88 -17.11
CA ASP A 166 9.84 -13.83 -17.87
C ASP A 166 8.36 -13.66 -17.49
N TYR A 167 7.73 -14.67 -16.87
CA TYR A 167 6.39 -14.56 -16.28
C TYR A 167 6.32 -13.40 -15.28
N LEU A 168 7.27 -13.34 -14.34
CA LEU A 168 7.33 -12.29 -13.31
C LEU A 168 7.64 -10.93 -13.92
N VAL A 169 8.53 -10.89 -14.90
CA VAL A 169 8.89 -9.65 -15.60
C VAL A 169 7.68 -9.08 -16.33
N GLU A 170 6.91 -9.92 -17.03
CA GLU A 170 5.73 -9.47 -17.76
C GLU A 170 4.56 -9.14 -16.83
N TYR A 171 4.38 -9.87 -15.73
CA TYR A 171 3.42 -9.53 -14.68
C TYR A 171 3.61 -8.10 -14.17
N VAL A 172 4.86 -7.73 -13.85
CA VAL A 172 5.18 -6.38 -13.36
C VAL A 172 5.10 -5.34 -14.48
N CYS A 173 5.63 -5.63 -15.67
CA CYS A 173 5.72 -4.66 -16.77
C CYS A 173 4.39 -4.46 -17.51
N LYS A 174 3.49 -5.44 -17.51
CA LYS A 174 2.23 -5.45 -18.25
C LYS A 174 1.09 -6.01 -17.41
N PRO A 175 0.74 -5.34 -16.30
CA PRO A 175 -0.37 -5.77 -15.47
C PRO A 175 -1.66 -5.80 -16.31
N GLY A 176 -2.44 -6.88 -16.19
CA GLY A 176 -3.69 -7.09 -16.93
C GLY A 176 -3.54 -7.78 -18.30
N TYR A 177 -2.32 -8.10 -18.73
CA TYR A 177 -2.09 -8.89 -19.95
C TYR A 177 -1.95 -10.38 -19.62
N SER A 178 -2.29 -11.24 -20.60
CA SER A 178 -2.14 -12.69 -20.44
C SER A 178 -0.68 -13.11 -20.28
N LEU A 179 -0.43 -13.98 -19.31
CA LEU A 179 0.88 -14.54 -19.01
C LEU A 179 1.03 -16.00 -19.50
N ASN A 180 0.03 -16.52 -20.20
CA ASN A 180 -0.06 -17.94 -20.57
C ASN A 180 1.12 -18.41 -21.43
N LYS A 181 1.72 -17.52 -22.21
CA LYS A 181 2.92 -17.81 -23.03
C LYS A 181 4.17 -18.18 -22.22
N HIS A 182 4.20 -17.84 -20.93
CA HIS A 182 5.33 -18.12 -20.03
C HIS A 182 5.11 -19.35 -19.15
N VAL A 183 3.95 -19.98 -19.26
CA VAL A 183 3.59 -21.18 -18.49
C VAL A 183 4.11 -22.41 -19.22
N LEU A 184 4.70 -23.33 -18.47
CA LEU A 184 5.34 -24.55 -18.95
C LEU A 184 4.50 -25.79 -18.66
N TYR A 185 4.77 -26.85 -19.42
CA TYR A 185 4.26 -28.22 -19.18
C TYR A 185 2.73 -28.34 -19.06
N ASN A 186 1.98 -27.47 -19.74
CA ASN A 186 0.51 -27.40 -19.72
C ASN A 186 -0.08 -27.12 -18.34
N THR A 187 0.64 -26.40 -17.48
CA THR A 187 0.19 -26.05 -16.12
C THR A 187 -0.70 -24.79 -16.07
N HIS A 188 -1.34 -24.42 -17.19
CA HIS A 188 -2.11 -23.17 -17.35
C HIS A 188 -3.24 -23.02 -16.32
N GLY A 189 -4.05 -24.07 -16.11
CA GLY A 189 -5.15 -24.00 -15.16
C GLY A 189 -4.71 -23.80 -13.71
N TRP A 190 -3.54 -24.33 -13.33
CA TRP A 190 -2.96 -24.09 -12.01
C TRP A 190 -2.38 -22.67 -11.90
N ALA A 191 -1.72 -22.19 -12.96
CA ALA A 191 -1.19 -20.83 -13.01
C ALA A 191 -2.30 -19.76 -12.93
N GLU A 192 -3.43 -19.97 -13.61
CA GLU A 192 -4.59 -19.08 -13.57
C GLU A 192 -5.23 -19.05 -12.18
N LYS A 193 -5.34 -20.21 -11.51
CA LYS A 193 -5.80 -20.29 -10.10
C LYS A 193 -4.89 -19.50 -9.14
N SER A 194 -3.58 -19.72 -9.22
CA SER A 194 -2.60 -18.98 -8.40
C SER A 194 -2.66 -17.47 -8.69
N PHE A 195 -2.81 -17.08 -9.96
CA PHE A 195 -2.92 -15.69 -10.35
C PHE A 195 -4.19 -15.01 -9.82
N ALA A 196 -5.36 -15.66 -9.93
CA ALA A 196 -6.63 -15.14 -9.43
C ALA A 196 -6.58 -14.92 -7.91
N LYS A 197 -6.06 -15.89 -7.16
CA LYS A 197 -5.84 -15.77 -5.71
C LYS A 197 -4.96 -14.56 -5.36
N LEU A 198 -3.90 -14.30 -6.13
CA LEU A 198 -3.02 -13.15 -5.87
C LEU A 198 -3.68 -11.81 -6.23
N GLN A 199 -4.57 -11.79 -7.23
CA GLN A 199 -5.39 -10.61 -7.51
C GLN A 199 -6.36 -10.33 -6.37
N GLU A 200 -7.04 -11.37 -5.87
CA GLU A 200 -7.90 -11.26 -4.69
C GLU A 200 -7.12 -10.70 -3.49
N ILE A 201 -5.94 -11.27 -3.15
CA ILE A 201 -5.11 -10.75 -2.05
C ILE A 201 -4.71 -9.28 -2.25
N ALA A 202 -4.44 -8.86 -3.50
CA ALA A 202 -4.12 -7.48 -3.81
C ALA A 202 -5.33 -6.53 -3.69
N GLU A 203 -6.55 -7.05 -3.88
CA GLU A 203 -7.82 -6.33 -3.83
C GLU A 203 -8.54 -6.43 -2.47
N GLU A 204 -8.30 -7.46 -1.66
CA GLU A 204 -9.04 -7.75 -0.42
C GLU A 204 -8.75 -6.72 0.69
N LYS A 205 -7.63 -5.99 0.59
CA LYS A 205 -7.39 -4.79 1.43
C LYS A 205 -8.24 -3.57 1.06
N VAL A 206 -8.89 -3.55 -0.10
CA VAL A 206 -9.78 -2.44 -0.54
C VAL A 206 -11.05 -2.38 0.33
N VAL A 207 -11.47 -3.49 0.93
CA VAL A 207 -12.68 -3.54 1.76
C VAL A 207 -12.39 -3.17 3.21
N VAL A 208 -11.20 -3.46 3.72
CA VAL A 208 -10.83 -3.23 5.13
C VAL A 208 -10.50 -1.77 5.43
N GLU A 209 -10.09 -0.97 4.44
CA GLU A 209 -9.87 0.48 4.63
C GLU A 209 -11.14 1.34 4.45
N LEU A 210 -12.23 0.78 3.93
CA LEU A 210 -13.52 1.48 3.86
C LEU A 210 -14.43 1.17 5.06
N THR A 211 -14.07 0.18 5.88
CA THR A 211 -14.62 0.09 7.23
C THR A 211 -13.87 1.09 8.10
N PRO A 212 -14.53 2.12 8.67
CA PRO A 212 -13.90 2.98 9.66
C PRO A 212 -13.22 2.13 10.74
N PRO A 213 -12.06 2.56 11.29
CA PRO A 213 -11.28 1.78 12.24
C PRO A 213 -12.23 1.22 13.29
N ASP A 214 -12.31 -0.11 13.32
CA ASP A 214 -13.26 -0.80 14.16
C ASP A 214 -13.09 -0.31 15.61
N HIS A 215 -14.11 0.41 16.11
CA HIS A 215 -14.14 0.95 17.46
C HIS A 215 -14.06 -0.19 18.53
N ASN A 216 -14.08 -1.46 18.11
CA ASN A 216 -13.96 -2.64 18.96
C ASN A 216 -12.61 -2.81 19.69
N ASP A 217 -11.54 -2.07 19.33
CA ASP A 217 -10.28 -2.11 20.08
C ASP A 217 -10.22 -1.13 21.28
N VAL A 218 -11.29 -0.34 21.49
CA VAL A 218 -11.37 0.61 22.60
C VAL A 218 -11.96 -0.08 23.85
N PRO A 219 -11.20 -0.24 24.95
CA PRO A 219 -11.76 -0.80 26.18
C PRO A 219 -12.71 0.19 26.85
N CYS A 220 -13.76 -0.34 27.49
CA CYS A 220 -14.65 0.45 28.33
C CYS A 220 -13.88 1.03 29.53
N LEU A 221 -13.98 2.35 29.75
CA LEU A 221 -13.34 3.04 30.86
C LEU A 221 -13.81 2.56 32.24
N ALA A 222 -15.06 2.10 32.37
CA ALA A 222 -15.63 1.69 33.66
C ALA A 222 -15.35 0.22 33.99
N CYS A 223 -15.61 -0.70 33.05
CA CYS A 223 -15.49 -2.14 33.30
C CYS A 223 -14.20 -2.76 32.75
N GLY A 224 -13.44 -2.04 31.91
CA GLY A 224 -12.21 -2.52 31.29
C GLY A 224 -12.41 -3.57 30.19
N SER A 225 -13.65 -4.03 29.96
CA SER A 225 -13.96 -5.00 28.91
C SER A 225 -13.95 -4.37 27.52
N ARG A 226 -13.62 -5.19 26.53
CA ARG A 226 -13.66 -4.88 25.09
C ARG A 226 -14.87 -5.53 24.39
N ASP A 227 -15.62 -6.35 25.12
CA ASP A 227 -16.83 -6.97 24.59
C ASP A 227 -17.96 -5.94 24.50
N ARG A 228 -19.01 -6.21 23.71
CA ARG A 228 -20.20 -5.35 23.55
C ARG A 228 -19.92 -3.97 22.93
N GLY A 229 -19.06 -3.90 21.92
CA GLY A 229 -18.75 -2.66 21.18
C GLY A 229 -19.96 -2.04 20.47
N ASP A 230 -21.00 -2.84 20.20
CA ASP A 230 -22.28 -2.44 19.61
C ASP A 230 -23.11 -1.51 20.51
N VAL A 231 -22.84 -1.48 21.82
CA VAL A 231 -23.51 -0.62 22.80
C VAL A 231 -22.52 0.26 23.56
N MET A 232 -21.40 0.61 22.91
CA MET A 232 -20.33 1.43 23.47
C MET A 232 -20.29 2.82 22.85
N LEU A 233 -20.30 3.84 23.70
CA LEU A 233 -20.16 5.24 23.33
C LEU A 233 -18.68 5.62 23.27
N ILE A 234 -18.26 6.28 22.19
CA ILE A 234 -16.90 6.81 22.03
C ILE A 234 -16.91 8.30 22.31
N CYS A 235 -16.01 8.76 23.17
CA CYS A 235 -15.89 10.17 23.52
C CYS A 235 -15.36 10.98 22.34
N GLY A 236 -16.26 11.60 21.60
CA GLY A 236 -15.93 12.50 20.51
C GLY A 236 -17.16 13.08 19.84
N ASN A 237 -16.93 13.95 18.87
CA ASN A 237 -17.96 14.39 17.94
C ASN A 237 -17.87 13.66 16.60
N GLU A 238 -18.96 13.72 15.82
CA GLU A 238 -19.08 13.07 14.51
C GLU A 238 -17.92 13.40 13.54
N ASP A 239 -17.33 14.60 13.65
CA ASP A 239 -16.22 15.05 12.80
C ASP A 239 -14.81 14.68 13.36
N GLY A 240 -14.73 14.08 14.55
CA GLY A 240 -13.50 13.67 15.21
C GLY A 240 -12.59 14.82 15.68
N SER A 241 -13.02 16.08 15.60
CA SER A 241 -12.21 17.25 15.96
C SER A 241 -12.14 17.53 17.47
N LYS A 242 -13.08 16.98 18.26
CA LYS A 242 -13.12 17.14 19.72
C LYS A 242 -13.48 15.82 20.37
N GLY A 243 -12.66 15.38 21.32
CA GLY A 243 -12.86 14.11 22.02
C GLY A 243 -11.53 13.54 22.49
N CYS A 244 -11.58 12.53 23.36
CA CYS A 244 -10.38 11.79 23.75
C CYS A 244 -10.38 10.34 23.24
N GLY A 245 -11.44 9.92 22.55
CA GLY A 245 -11.53 8.59 21.93
C GLY A 245 -11.73 7.43 22.93
N VAL A 246 -12.00 7.71 24.21
CA VAL A 246 -12.29 6.66 25.19
C VAL A 246 -13.68 6.08 24.99
N GLY A 247 -13.84 4.78 25.23
CA GLY A 247 -15.10 4.05 25.12
C GLY A 247 -15.78 3.85 26.47
N CYS A 248 -17.11 3.85 26.50
CA CYS A 248 -17.90 3.47 27.66
C CYS A 248 -19.20 2.80 27.24
N HIS A 249 -19.54 1.62 27.77
CA HIS A 249 -20.86 1.03 27.52
C HIS A 249 -21.97 1.94 28.03
N ILE A 250 -23.12 1.93 27.35
CA ILE A 250 -24.31 2.70 27.77
C ILE A 250 -24.72 2.39 29.22
N ASP A 251 -24.62 1.13 29.65
CA ASP A 251 -24.93 0.70 31.03
C ASP A 251 -23.84 1.07 32.05
N CYS A 252 -22.62 1.33 31.56
CA CYS A 252 -21.47 1.68 32.38
C CYS A 252 -21.31 3.18 32.59
N CYS A 253 -22.09 3.98 31.87
CA CYS A 253 -22.18 5.43 32.07
C CYS A 253 -22.87 5.74 33.41
N ASP A 254 -22.56 6.92 33.96
CA ASP A 254 -23.21 7.45 35.16
C ASP A 254 -23.79 8.84 34.86
N PRO A 255 -25.13 8.98 34.72
CA PRO A 255 -26.14 7.91 34.77
C PRO A 255 -26.09 6.99 33.52
N PRO A 256 -26.59 5.74 33.63
CA PRO A 256 -26.64 4.81 32.50
C PRO A 256 -27.65 5.26 31.45
N PHE A 257 -27.37 4.95 30.19
CA PHE A 257 -28.24 5.27 29.06
C PHE A 257 -29.10 4.05 28.69
N GLU A 258 -30.37 4.31 28.34
CA GLU A 258 -31.30 3.26 27.86
C GLU A 258 -30.99 2.85 26.42
N ASP A 259 -30.57 3.79 25.58
CA ASP A 259 -30.19 3.59 24.18
C ASP A 259 -28.99 4.47 23.80
N ILE A 260 -28.34 4.16 22.68
CA ILE A 260 -27.26 4.96 22.12
C ILE A 260 -27.82 6.35 21.71
N PRO A 261 -27.29 7.46 22.25
CA PRO A 261 -27.75 8.79 21.90
C PRO A 261 -27.42 9.11 20.43
N GLN A 262 -28.31 9.85 19.78
CA GLN A 262 -28.10 10.33 18.41
C GLN A 262 -27.10 11.49 18.32
N ASP A 263 -26.85 12.18 19.43
CA ASP A 263 -25.94 13.33 19.53
C ASP A 263 -24.56 12.94 20.08
N ASP A 264 -23.56 13.79 19.85
CA ASP A 264 -22.19 13.64 20.36
C ASP A 264 -22.12 13.32 21.87
N TRP A 265 -21.36 12.28 22.23
CA TRP A 265 -21.09 11.93 23.62
C TRP A 265 -19.69 12.33 24.07
N PHE A 266 -19.56 12.88 25.27
CA PHE A 266 -18.28 13.27 25.86
C PHE A 266 -18.11 12.65 27.26
N CYS A 267 -16.92 12.12 27.55
CA CYS A 267 -16.60 11.63 28.88
C CYS A 267 -16.54 12.78 29.89
N LEU A 268 -16.65 12.46 31.19
CA LEU A 268 -16.64 13.45 32.27
C LEU A 268 -15.40 14.36 32.25
N GLU A 269 -14.25 13.87 31.78
CA GLU A 269 -13.03 14.66 31.70
C GLU A 269 -13.10 15.70 30.56
N CYS A 270 -13.63 15.30 29.40
CA CYS A 270 -13.90 16.21 28.28
C CYS A 270 -15.04 17.19 28.55
N ILE A 271 -16.00 16.84 29.40
CA ILE A 271 -17.05 17.77 29.87
C ILE A 271 -16.44 18.78 30.86
N LYS A 272 -15.63 18.32 31.83
CA LYS A 272 -14.97 19.18 32.82
C LYS A 272 -14.01 20.18 32.15
N SER A 273 -13.27 19.77 31.14
CA SER A 273 -12.37 20.67 30.40
C SER A 273 -13.14 21.80 29.70
N LYS A 274 -14.29 21.52 29.08
CA LYS A 274 -15.18 22.53 28.48
C LYS A 274 -15.70 23.56 29.50
N THR A 275 -15.97 23.14 30.75
CA THR A 275 -16.47 24.06 31.80
C THR A 275 -15.40 25.00 32.36
N ARG A 276 -14.13 24.58 32.37
CA ARG A 276 -13.00 25.45 32.81
C ARG A 276 -12.80 26.64 31.87
N ASP A 277 -12.91 26.42 30.56
CA ASP A 277 -12.77 27.48 29.55
C ASP A 277 -13.89 28.53 29.58
N GLN A 278 -15.10 28.16 30.05
CA GLN A 278 -16.20 29.13 30.18
C GLN A 278 -16.14 29.96 31.47
N SER A 279 -15.50 29.45 32.52
CA SER A 279 -15.40 30.13 33.82
C SER A 279 -14.37 31.28 33.86
N SER A 280 -13.31 31.20 33.03
CA SER A 280 -12.30 32.25 32.90
C SER A 280 -12.82 33.49 32.17
N ASN A 281 -13.87 33.34 31.36
CA ASN A 281 -14.43 34.43 30.54
C ASN A 281 -15.54 35.24 31.24
N LYS A 282 -16.06 34.78 32.40
CA LYS A 282 -17.10 35.51 33.15
C LYS A 282 -16.54 36.53 34.16
N LYS A 283 -15.23 36.54 34.42
CA LYS A 283 -14.59 37.48 35.37
C LYS A 283 -14.07 38.78 34.73
N ARG A 284 -14.22 38.98 33.41
CA ARG A 284 -13.73 40.17 32.67
C ARG A 284 -14.80 41.11 32.11
N LYS A 285 -16.09 40.92 32.41
CA LYS A 285 -17.15 41.88 32.08
C LYS A 285 -17.76 42.53 33.33
N ARG A 286 -16.98 43.37 34.02
CA ARG A 286 -17.51 44.43 34.90
C ARG A 286 -16.52 45.60 34.95
N GLY A 287 -16.98 46.76 34.46
CA GLY A 287 -16.23 48.03 34.35
C GLY A 287 -15.54 48.14 32.99
N THR A 288 -15.81 49.10 32.12
CA THR A 288 -16.29 50.47 32.31
C THR A 288 -16.93 50.96 31.01
N SER A 289 -18.18 51.41 31.12
CA SER A 289 -18.90 52.11 30.06
C SER A 289 -18.57 53.61 30.08
N SER A 290 -18.32 54.15 28.88
CA SER A 290 -18.70 55.51 28.46
C SER A 290 -17.87 56.68 28.99
N LEU A 291 -17.15 57.36 28.08
CA LEU A 291 -17.42 58.77 27.74
C LEU A 291 -16.60 59.21 26.52
N LYS A 292 -17.29 59.29 25.38
CA LYS A 292 -16.87 60.05 24.18
C LYS A 292 -17.09 61.54 24.47
N LYS A 293 -16.07 62.38 24.28
CA LYS A 293 -16.27 63.82 24.04
C LYS A 293 -15.41 64.27 22.86
N ARG A 294 -16.08 64.83 21.85
CA ARG A 294 -15.51 65.49 20.67
C ARG A 294 -15.17 66.95 20.99
N SER A 295 -14.20 67.46 20.22
CA SER A 295 -14.16 68.77 19.56
C SER A 295 -13.54 70.00 20.25
N ARG A 296 -12.91 70.79 19.35
CA ARG A 296 -12.42 72.19 19.41
C ARG A 296 -11.05 72.35 20.08
N GLY A 297 -10.03 72.98 19.50
CA GLY A 297 -9.94 73.98 18.42
C GLY A 297 -9.30 75.26 18.98
N THR A 298 -8.28 75.80 18.28
CA THR A 298 -7.61 77.12 18.45
C THR A 298 -6.74 77.26 19.71
N TYR A 299 -5.58 77.94 19.73
CA TYR A 299 -4.97 78.95 18.86
C TYR A 299 -3.50 78.59 18.55
#